data_AF-A0A7V2RUE1-F1
#
_entry.id   AF-A0A7V2RUE1-F1
#
_cell.length_a   1.000
_cell.length_b   1.000
_cell.length_c   1.000
_cell.angle_alpha   90.00
_cell.angle_beta   90.00
_cell.angle_gamma   90.00
#
_symmetry.space_group_name_H-M   'P 1'
#
loop_
_entity.id
_entity.type
_entity.pdbx_description
1 polymer ?
#
loop_
_entity_poly.entity_id
_entity_poly.type
_entity_poly.pdbx_seq_one_letter_code
_entity_poly.pdbx_strand_id
1 'polypeptide(L)'
;MTVTMTTTSRPSVRAIVLIAAALAVSLAAGCSSGSAAGPRLEVRAGAQDRENCPVVFPAPDLPGDAAWGLLPPGGGEPIAFQRLAGDPPRAVFILDEPLAAGETRTYRFAPLPARSGRPNVETSVRPETITVYRRGRPVLVYHQETVEPPAGADPVFRRSGFIHPLYTPSGKIVTDDFPPDHFHQHGVFFAWVDTVFEGREVDFWNQAKKLGDVEHTAVRHTVSGPVFAEFEVSLRHIDKTAPGGPKAALQETWTVRIYDTGGPFLVDFDSRQQTASSSPLLIRKFRYGGFAVRGAREWLGQPEADFLTSEGKTRADGNHTRPVWVEMHGLVDGSPAGIVVLSAPSNFRHPQPVRLHPSKPYF
;
A
#
# COMPACT_ATOMS: atom_id res chain seq x y z
N MET A 1 -3.78 -18.70 1.97
CA MET A 1 -4.00 -18.95 0.54
C MET A 1 -2.70 -19.49 -0.04
N THR A 2 -2.77 -20.60 -0.76
CA THR A 2 -1.59 -21.20 -1.41
C THR A 2 -1.87 -21.26 -2.90
N VAL A 3 -0.85 -20.94 -3.71
CA VAL A 3 -0.96 -20.99 -5.17
C VAL A 3 0.13 -21.87 -5.72
N THR A 4 -0.24 -22.80 -6.59
CA THR A 4 0.70 -23.71 -7.26
C THR A 4 0.52 -23.59 -8.76
N MET A 5 1.62 -23.37 -9.48
CA MET A 5 1.64 -23.36 -10.94
C MET A 5 2.34 -24.63 -11.43
N THR A 6 1.69 -25.36 -12.33
CA THR A 6 2.29 -26.53 -12.98
C THR A 6 2.66 -26.18 -14.43
N THR A 7 3.94 -26.32 -14.76
CA THR A 7 4.48 -26.14 -16.12
C THR A 7 4.92 -27.49 -16.69
N THR A 8 4.93 -27.60 -18.02
CA THR A 8 5.19 -28.86 -18.74
C THR A 8 6.65 -29.05 -19.19
N SER A 9 7.64 -28.32 -18.64
CA SER A 9 9.05 -28.38 -19.10
C SER A 9 10.10 -28.53 -17.98
N ARG A 10 11.19 -29.24 -18.33
CA ARG A 10 12.27 -29.89 -17.54
C ARG A 10 13.04 -29.02 -16.50
N PRO A 11 13.79 -29.62 -15.53
CA PRO A 11 14.30 -28.93 -14.34
C PRO A 11 15.74 -28.37 -14.50
N SER A 12 15.99 -27.19 -13.95
CA SER A 12 17.29 -26.65 -13.48
C SER A 12 17.03 -25.23 -12.94
N VAL A 13 17.46 -24.72 -11.78
CA VAL A 13 18.58 -24.94 -10.86
C VAL A 13 18.10 -24.56 -9.43
N ARG A 14 18.63 -25.22 -8.39
CA ARG A 14 18.38 -24.87 -6.98
C ARG A 14 19.22 -23.65 -6.57
N ALA A 15 18.57 -22.61 -6.05
CA ALA A 15 19.22 -21.59 -5.21
C ALA A 15 18.51 -21.58 -3.85
N ILE A 16 19.27 -21.79 -2.78
CA ILE A 16 18.81 -21.70 -1.39
C ILE A 16 19.07 -20.26 -0.93
N VAL A 17 18.02 -19.53 -0.56
CA VAL A 17 18.11 -18.32 0.28
C VAL A 17 16.94 -18.30 1.27
N LEU A 18 17.25 -18.01 2.53
CA LEU A 18 16.36 -18.08 3.69
C LEU A 18 15.38 -16.88 3.80
N ILE A 19 14.08 -17.23 3.87
CA ILE A 19 13.00 -16.78 4.77
C ILE A 19 12.69 -15.28 4.96
N ALA A 20 11.51 -14.88 4.47
CA ALA A 20 10.52 -14.06 5.20
C ALA A 20 9.11 -14.57 4.84
N ALA A 21 8.39 -15.14 5.82
CA ALA A 21 7.01 -15.65 5.79
C ALA A 21 6.36 -15.85 4.40
N ALA A 22 6.89 -16.80 3.63
CA ALA A 22 6.31 -17.28 2.38
C ALA A 22 5.77 -18.69 2.62
N LEU A 23 4.47 -18.86 2.42
CA LEU A 23 3.78 -20.14 2.54
C LEU A 23 4.35 -21.13 1.52
N ALA A 24 4.66 -22.34 1.97
CA ALA A 24 5.36 -23.37 1.21
C ALA A 24 4.67 -23.71 -0.12
N VAL A 25 5.44 -23.62 -1.22
CA VAL A 25 5.11 -24.22 -2.52
C VAL A 25 5.53 -25.69 -2.45
N SER A 26 4.57 -26.61 -2.43
CA SER A 26 4.83 -28.05 -2.58
C SER A 26 4.83 -28.42 -4.07
N LEU A 27 6.02 -28.67 -4.62
CA LEU A 27 6.18 -29.28 -5.94
C LEU A 27 5.92 -30.79 -5.82
N ALA A 28 4.72 -31.25 -6.19
CA ALA A 28 4.44 -32.66 -6.37
C ALA A 28 4.87 -33.09 -7.78
N ALA A 29 5.88 -33.97 -7.86
CA ALA A 29 6.30 -34.61 -9.09
C ALA A 29 5.42 -35.85 -9.36
N GLY A 30 4.40 -35.68 -10.21
CA GLY A 30 3.64 -36.79 -10.79
C GLY A 30 3.89 -36.85 -12.28
N CYS A 31 4.55 -37.92 -12.76
CA CYS A 31 4.59 -38.22 -14.18
C CYS A 31 3.26 -38.87 -14.58
N SER A 32 2.43 -38.16 -15.33
CA SER A 32 1.35 -38.77 -16.12
C SER A 32 1.48 -38.35 -17.57
N SER A 33 1.60 -39.35 -18.44
CA SER A 33 1.55 -39.22 -19.88
C SER A 33 0.08 -39.10 -20.33
N GLY A 34 -0.31 -37.91 -20.75
CA GLY A 34 -1.62 -37.66 -21.36
C GLY A 34 -1.65 -36.25 -21.93
N SER A 35 -2.05 -36.12 -23.21
CA SER A 35 -2.33 -34.89 -23.97
C SER A 35 -1.81 -33.61 -23.32
N ALA A 36 -0.71 -33.03 -23.82
CA ALA A 36 -0.02 -31.87 -23.25
C ALA A 36 -0.97 -30.68 -23.01
N ALA A 37 -1.67 -30.69 -21.88
CA ALA A 37 -2.52 -29.62 -21.44
C ALA A 37 -1.59 -28.48 -21.04
N GLY A 38 -1.85 -27.28 -21.57
CA GLY A 38 -1.09 -26.08 -21.24
C GLY A 38 -1.01 -25.81 -19.73
N PRO A 39 -0.17 -24.85 -19.31
CA PRO A 39 0.07 -24.57 -17.89
C PRO A 39 -1.25 -24.31 -17.15
N ARG A 40 -1.27 -24.68 -15.86
CA ARG A 40 -2.43 -24.51 -14.98
C ARG A 40 -2.03 -23.75 -13.72
N LEU A 41 -2.97 -22.97 -13.22
CA LEU A 41 -2.86 -22.25 -11.95
C LEU A 41 -3.85 -22.84 -10.96
N GLU A 42 -3.36 -23.51 -9.94
CA GLU A 42 -4.17 -24.04 -8.84
C GLU A 42 -4.15 -23.08 -7.66
N VAL A 43 -5.34 -22.66 -7.24
CA VAL A 43 -5.56 -21.70 -6.16
C VAL A 43 -6.30 -22.39 -5.02
N ARG A 44 -5.71 -22.39 -3.82
CA ARG A 44 -6.27 -23.01 -2.61
C ARG A 44 -6.64 -21.93 -1.59
N ALA A 45 -7.90 -21.94 -1.13
CA ALA A 45 -8.38 -20.98 -0.12
C ALA A 45 -7.61 -21.08 1.21
N GLY A 46 -7.23 -22.29 1.59
CA GLY A 46 -6.68 -22.60 2.91
C GLY A 46 -7.79 -22.63 3.95
N ALA A 47 -7.50 -22.24 5.20
CA ALA A 47 -8.44 -22.35 6.32
C ALA A 47 -9.48 -21.21 6.41
N GLN A 48 -9.56 -20.34 5.41
CA GLN A 48 -10.41 -19.14 5.43
C GLN A 48 -11.08 -18.99 4.08
N ASP A 49 -12.33 -18.55 4.08
CA ASP A 49 -13.04 -18.13 2.88
C ASP A 49 -12.27 -17.00 2.19
N ARG A 50 -12.31 -16.99 0.86
CA ARG A 50 -11.66 -15.98 0.03
C ARG A 50 -12.69 -15.37 -0.89
N GLU A 51 -12.79 -14.05 -0.84
CA GLU A 51 -13.64 -13.30 -1.74
C GLU A 51 -12.88 -12.07 -2.20
N ASN A 52 -12.90 -11.82 -3.53
CA ASN A 52 -12.52 -10.53 -4.09
C ASN A 52 -11.14 -10.02 -3.60
N CYS A 53 -10.18 -10.94 -3.51
CA CYS A 53 -8.84 -10.68 -3.02
C CYS A 53 -7.80 -10.80 -4.14
N PRO A 54 -6.70 -10.02 -4.10
CA PRO A 54 -5.57 -10.23 -4.99
C PRO A 54 -4.94 -11.60 -4.77
N VAL A 55 -4.69 -12.30 -5.86
CA VAL A 55 -4.06 -13.63 -5.88
C VAL A 55 -2.73 -13.50 -6.60
N VAL A 56 -1.64 -13.57 -5.83
CA VAL A 56 -0.28 -13.43 -6.37
C VAL A 56 0.31 -14.82 -6.65
N PHE A 57 0.93 -14.97 -7.82
CA PHE A 57 1.54 -16.22 -8.28
C PHE A 57 2.83 -15.95 -9.08
N PRO A 58 3.71 -16.95 -9.28
CA PRO A 58 4.87 -16.79 -10.17
C PRO A 58 4.40 -16.40 -11.57
N ALA A 59 5.05 -15.39 -12.18
CA ALA A 59 4.65 -14.98 -13.50
C ALA A 59 4.93 -16.10 -14.51
N PRO A 60 3.95 -16.49 -15.33
CA PRO A 60 4.14 -17.56 -16.29
C PRO A 60 5.03 -17.09 -17.45
N ASP A 61 5.80 -18.02 -18.01
CA ASP A 61 6.44 -17.85 -19.31
C ASP A 61 5.45 -18.31 -20.38
N LEU A 62 4.81 -17.35 -21.05
CA LEU A 62 3.74 -17.61 -22.02
C LEU A 62 4.19 -17.19 -23.42
N PRO A 63 3.91 -18.00 -24.45
CA PRO A 63 4.43 -17.77 -25.79
C PRO A 63 3.71 -16.61 -26.51
N GLY A 64 4.47 -15.93 -27.38
CA GLY A 64 3.98 -14.91 -28.30
C GLY A 64 3.63 -13.57 -27.66
N ASP A 65 3.21 -12.62 -28.51
CA ASP A 65 2.89 -11.23 -28.11
C ASP A 65 1.43 -11.04 -27.69
N ALA A 66 0.64 -12.12 -27.64
CA ALA A 66 -0.75 -12.06 -27.24
C ALA A 66 -0.90 -11.65 -25.76
N ALA A 67 -1.96 -10.90 -25.45
CA ALA A 67 -2.39 -10.75 -24.07
C ALA A 67 -2.93 -12.10 -23.57
N TRP A 68 -2.64 -12.44 -22.31
CA TRP A 68 -3.05 -13.70 -21.69
C TRP A 68 -3.93 -13.44 -20.46
N GLY A 69 -4.84 -14.38 -20.20
CA GLY A 69 -5.73 -14.40 -19.05
C GLY A 69 -5.86 -15.80 -18.44
N LEU A 70 -6.68 -15.88 -17.40
CA LEU A 70 -7.01 -17.09 -16.66
C LEU A 70 -8.44 -17.52 -16.97
N LEU A 71 -8.60 -18.64 -17.66
CA LEU A 71 -9.90 -19.26 -17.93
C LEU A 71 -10.37 -20.06 -16.70
N PRO A 72 -11.57 -19.75 -16.14
CA PRO A 72 -12.14 -20.50 -15.01
C PRO A 72 -12.44 -21.97 -15.34
N PRO A 73 -12.60 -22.86 -14.32
CA PRO A 73 -12.94 -24.26 -14.53
C PRO A 73 -14.23 -24.48 -15.33
N GLY A 74 -15.25 -23.63 -15.10
CA GLY A 74 -16.54 -23.69 -15.79
C GLY A 74 -16.54 -23.13 -17.22
N GLY A 75 -15.40 -22.63 -17.70
CA GLY A 75 -15.32 -21.87 -18.95
C GLY A 75 -15.67 -20.39 -18.75
N GLY A 76 -16.11 -19.72 -19.81
CA GLY A 76 -16.40 -18.29 -19.82
C GLY A 76 -15.27 -17.44 -20.40
N GLU A 77 -15.30 -16.14 -20.11
CA GLU A 77 -14.27 -15.19 -20.55
C GLU A 77 -12.99 -15.33 -19.69
N PRO A 78 -11.80 -15.30 -20.29
CA PRO A 78 -10.55 -15.25 -19.53
C PRO A 78 -10.45 -14.01 -18.64
N ILE A 79 -10.05 -14.22 -17.39
CA ILE A 79 -9.83 -13.15 -16.41
C ILE A 79 -8.45 -12.55 -16.63
N ALA A 80 -8.36 -11.22 -16.65
CA ALA A 80 -7.08 -10.54 -16.78
C ALA A 80 -6.21 -10.76 -15.53
N PHE A 81 -4.91 -10.94 -15.76
CA PHE A 81 -3.89 -10.81 -14.72
C PHE A 81 -2.88 -9.74 -15.14
N GLN A 82 -2.15 -9.16 -14.18
CA GLN A 82 -1.07 -8.21 -14.44
C GLN A 82 0.23 -8.70 -13.82
N ARG A 83 1.36 -8.41 -14.48
CA ARG A 83 2.68 -8.67 -13.93
C ARG A 83 3.02 -7.66 -12.83
N LEU A 84 3.61 -8.16 -11.75
CA LEU A 84 4.23 -7.37 -10.70
C LEU A 84 5.74 -7.31 -10.99
N ALA A 85 6.34 -6.13 -10.80
CA ALA A 85 7.78 -5.99 -10.84
C ALA A 85 8.45 -6.82 -9.72
N GLY A 86 9.66 -7.31 -10.00
CA GLY A 86 10.46 -8.10 -9.07
C GLY A 86 11.22 -9.23 -9.75
N ASP A 87 12.18 -9.78 -9.03
CA ASP A 87 12.96 -10.96 -9.42
C ASP A 87 12.88 -12.02 -8.29
N PRO A 88 12.25 -13.20 -8.53
CA PRO A 88 11.62 -13.62 -9.77
C PRO A 88 10.32 -12.83 -10.06
N PRO A 89 9.91 -12.72 -11.34
CA PRO A 89 8.70 -12.00 -11.71
C PRO A 89 7.46 -12.71 -11.16
N ARG A 90 6.48 -11.92 -10.72
CA ARG A 90 5.19 -12.40 -10.22
C ARG A 90 4.05 -11.84 -11.05
N ALA A 91 2.88 -12.44 -10.96
CA ALA A 91 1.65 -11.97 -11.54
C ALA A 91 0.54 -11.95 -10.49
N VAL A 92 -0.48 -11.12 -10.72
CA VAL A 92 -1.63 -10.98 -9.84
C VAL A 92 -2.92 -10.91 -10.65
N PHE A 93 -3.96 -11.56 -10.15
CA PHE A 93 -5.34 -11.38 -10.61
C PHE A 93 -6.25 -11.17 -9.39
N ILE A 94 -7.46 -10.66 -9.60
CA ILE A 94 -8.48 -10.61 -8.53
C ILE A 94 -9.33 -11.87 -8.62
N LEU A 95 -9.51 -12.57 -7.50
CA LEU A 95 -10.36 -13.74 -7.42
C LEU A 95 -11.77 -13.39 -7.93
N ASP A 96 -12.24 -14.09 -8.96
CA ASP A 96 -13.48 -13.82 -9.71
C ASP A 96 -14.74 -14.15 -8.91
N GLU A 97 -14.74 -15.30 -8.25
CA GLU A 97 -15.85 -15.82 -7.46
C GLU A 97 -15.38 -16.24 -6.07
N PRO A 98 -16.22 -16.16 -5.02
CA PRO A 98 -15.88 -16.64 -3.68
C PRO A 98 -15.35 -18.07 -3.70
N LEU A 99 -14.34 -18.36 -2.90
CA LEU A 99 -13.73 -19.68 -2.75
C LEU A 99 -13.75 -20.05 -1.27
N ALA A 100 -14.53 -21.06 -0.89
CA ALA A 100 -14.74 -21.40 0.51
C ALA A 100 -13.50 -22.03 1.14
N ALA A 101 -13.40 -21.98 2.47
CA ALA A 101 -12.34 -22.62 3.22
C ALA A 101 -12.21 -24.11 2.85
N GLY A 102 -10.98 -24.56 2.61
CA GLY A 102 -10.67 -25.91 2.16
C GLY A 102 -10.81 -26.14 0.64
N GLU A 103 -11.48 -25.25 -0.09
CA GLU A 103 -11.68 -25.42 -1.52
C GLU A 103 -10.44 -25.07 -2.36
N THR A 104 -10.44 -25.63 -3.57
CA THR A 104 -9.41 -25.42 -4.58
C THR A 104 -10.04 -25.12 -5.93
N ARG A 105 -9.52 -24.11 -6.63
CA ARG A 105 -9.94 -23.75 -8.00
C ARG A 105 -8.75 -23.82 -8.94
N THR A 106 -8.93 -24.44 -10.10
CA THR A 106 -7.89 -24.57 -11.13
C THR A 106 -8.24 -23.74 -12.35
N TYR A 107 -7.37 -22.82 -12.72
CA TYR A 107 -7.47 -22.00 -13.93
C TYR A 107 -6.54 -22.53 -15.03
N ARG A 108 -6.91 -22.30 -16.28
CA ARG A 108 -6.04 -22.53 -17.45
C ARG A 108 -5.64 -21.20 -18.05
N PHE A 109 -4.42 -21.10 -18.56
CA PHE A 109 -4.02 -19.92 -19.33
C PHE A 109 -4.69 -19.94 -20.72
N ALA A 110 -5.26 -18.82 -21.13
CA ALA A 110 -5.89 -18.65 -22.44
C ALA A 110 -5.60 -17.24 -22.99
N PRO A 111 -5.57 -17.05 -24.33
CA PRO A 111 -5.50 -15.72 -24.92
C PRO A 111 -6.62 -14.82 -24.39
N LEU A 112 -6.27 -13.61 -23.96
CA LEU A 112 -7.21 -12.61 -23.50
C LEU A 112 -7.63 -11.75 -24.70
N PRO A 113 -8.94 -11.69 -25.04
CA PRO A 113 -9.41 -10.82 -26.10
C PRO A 113 -9.03 -9.36 -25.85
N ALA A 114 -8.66 -8.64 -26.90
CA ALA A 114 -8.38 -7.21 -26.81
C ALA A 114 -9.63 -6.48 -26.30
N ARG A 115 -9.52 -5.78 -25.17
CA ARG A 115 -10.60 -4.94 -24.64
C ARG A 115 -10.38 -3.51 -25.10
N SER A 116 -11.40 -2.94 -25.76
CA SER A 116 -11.47 -1.51 -26.02
C SER A 116 -12.01 -0.78 -24.79
N GLY A 117 -11.30 0.21 -24.26
CA GLY A 117 -11.76 1.02 -23.14
C GLY A 117 -10.63 1.49 -22.23
N ARG A 118 -10.99 2.28 -21.20
CA ARG A 118 -10.04 2.67 -20.16
C ARG A 118 -9.71 1.48 -19.25
N PRO A 119 -8.50 1.44 -18.65
CA PRO A 119 -8.17 0.49 -17.61
C PRO A 119 -9.18 0.53 -16.45
N ASN A 120 -9.37 -0.60 -15.76
CA ASN A 120 -10.26 -0.66 -14.60
C ASN A 120 -9.71 0.17 -13.43
N VAL A 121 -8.39 0.27 -13.32
CA VAL A 121 -7.71 1.17 -12.39
C VAL A 121 -6.66 1.96 -13.17
N GLU A 122 -6.66 3.27 -13.03
CA GLU A 122 -5.80 4.17 -13.81
C GLU A 122 -5.09 5.20 -12.92
N THR A 123 -3.83 5.48 -13.26
CA THR A 123 -3.04 6.61 -12.74
C THR A 123 -3.12 7.79 -13.70
N SER A 124 -3.42 8.97 -13.18
CA SER A 124 -3.36 10.26 -13.89
C SER A 124 -2.25 11.10 -13.27
N VAL A 125 -1.16 11.29 -14.00
CA VAL A 125 -0.01 12.09 -13.56
C VAL A 125 -0.12 13.51 -14.12
N ARG A 126 -0.07 14.50 -13.24
CA ARG A 126 0.06 15.93 -13.54
C ARG A 126 1.33 16.46 -12.86
N PRO A 127 1.81 17.69 -13.15
CA PRO A 127 2.96 18.24 -12.41
C PRO A 127 2.73 18.26 -10.90
N GLU A 128 1.53 18.67 -10.47
CA GLU A 128 1.20 18.91 -9.07
C GLU A 128 0.89 17.61 -8.33
N THR A 129 0.20 16.68 -8.98
CA THR A 129 -0.39 15.50 -8.33
C THR A 129 -0.40 14.23 -9.19
N ILE A 130 -0.42 13.09 -8.51
CA ILE A 130 -0.81 11.80 -9.08
C ILE A 130 -2.17 11.45 -8.51
N THR A 131 -3.19 11.30 -9.35
CA THR A 131 -4.51 10.81 -8.93
C THR A 131 -4.71 9.39 -9.41
N VAL A 132 -5.16 8.51 -8.53
CA VAL A 132 -5.53 7.14 -8.89
C VAL A 132 -7.04 7.01 -8.92
N TYR A 133 -7.57 6.48 -10.02
CA TYR A 133 -8.98 6.21 -10.19
C TYR A 133 -9.23 4.71 -10.30
N ARG A 134 -10.33 4.25 -9.72
CA ARG A 134 -10.90 2.93 -9.97
C ARG A 134 -12.24 3.09 -10.67
N ARG A 135 -12.37 2.61 -11.90
CA ARG A 135 -13.58 2.66 -12.73
C ARG A 135 -14.19 4.07 -12.78
N GLY A 136 -13.31 5.07 -12.96
CA GLY A 136 -13.66 6.49 -13.01
C GLY A 136 -13.92 7.17 -11.66
N ARG A 137 -13.87 6.46 -10.52
CA ARG A 137 -14.00 7.03 -9.18
C ARG A 137 -12.61 7.30 -8.57
N PRO A 138 -12.35 8.48 -8.00
CA PRO A 138 -11.07 8.74 -7.37
C PRO A 138 -10.90 7.87 -6.12
N VAL A 139 -9.70 7.31 -5.96
CA VAL A 139 -9.31 6.50 -4.79
C VAL A 139 -8.43 7.34 -3.87
N LEU A 140 -7.42 8.00 -4.46
CA LEU A 140 -6.48 8.83 -3.72
C LEU A 140 -5.79 9.86 -4.62
N VAL A 141 -5.22 10.89 -3.99
CA VAL A 141 -4.37 11.90 -4.62
C VAL A 141 -3.06 12.02 -3.86
N TYR A 142 -1.93 11.85 -4.55
CA TYR A 142 -0.59 12.09 -4.05
C TYR A 142 -0.09 13.46 -4.52
N HIS A 143 0.45 14.26 -3.60
CA HIS A 143 0.99 15.60 -3.89
C HIS A 143 2.50 15.55 -4.17
N GLN A 144 2.88 15.88 -5.40
CA GLN A 144 4.27 15.93 -5.85
C GLN A 144 4.91 17.29 -5.58
N GLU A 145 4.19 18.37 -5.93
CA GLU A 145 4.64 19.73 -5.67
C GLU A 145 4.36 20.13 -4.21
N THR A 146 5.10 21.14 -3.76
CA THR A 146 4.90 21.71 -2.42
C THR A 146 3.55 22.40 -2.35
N VAL A 147 2.69 21.92 -1.45
CA VAL A 147 1.42 22.54 -1.12
C VAL A 147 1.66 23.58 -0.03
N GLU A 148 1.19 24.81 -0.28
CA GLU A 148 1.21 25.87 0.72
C GLU A 148 0.06 25.68 1.72
N PRO A 149 0.29 25.98 3.01
CA PRO A 149 -0.76 25.89 4.01
C PRO A 149 -1.85 26.95 3.75
N PRO A 150 -3.05 26.81 4.33
CA PRO A 150 -4.14 27.76 4.15
C PRO A 150 -3.75 29.21 4.47
N ALA A 151 -4.41 30.18 3.84
CA ALA A 151 -4.15 31.59 4.07
C ALA A 151 -4.20 31.95 5.57
N GLY A 152 -3.15 32.61 6.06
CA GLY A 152 -2.99 32.98 7.47
C GLY A 152 -2.22 31.97 8.32
N ALA A 153 -1.98 30.75 7.82
CA ALA A 153 -1.07 29.81 8.47
C ALA A 153 0.41 30.16 8.19
N ASP A 154 1.31 29.77 9.10
CA ASP A 154 2.75 29.96 8.92
C ASP A 154 3.24 29.12 7.73
N PRO A 155 3.89 29.71 6.70
CA PRO A 155 4.41 28.98 5.55
C PRO A 155 5.45 27.91 5.89
N VAL A 156 5.93 27.83 7.14
CA VAL A 156 6.77 26.73 7.63
C VAL A 156 6.11 25.36 7.47
N PHE A 157 4.77 25.29 7.45
CA PHE A 157 4.04 24.02 7.33
C PHE A 157 3.95 23.47 5.91
N ARG A 158 4.37 24.23 4.89
CA ARG A 158 4.33 23.78 3.49
C ARG A 158 5.01 22.40 3.32
N ARG A 159 4.46 21.52 2.49
CA ARG A 159 4.99 20.16 2.33
C ARG A 159 4.67 19.57 0.95
N SER A 160 5.44 18.60 0.50
CA SER A 160 5.09 17.68 -0.59
C SER A 160 5.27 16.23 -0.13
N GLY A 161 4.92 15.26 -0.98
CA GLY A 161 5.16 13.85 -0.66
C GLY A 161 4.22 13.30 0.40
N PHE A 162 2.93 13.58 0.26
CA PHE A 162 1.86 13.03 1.09
C PHE A 162 0.64 12.68 0.23
N ILE A 163 -0.26 11.86 0.76
CA ILE A 163 -1.52 11.52 0.11
C ILE A 163 -2.65 12.26 0.83
N HIS A 164 -3.38 13.08 0.09
CA HIS A 164 -4.65 13.67 0.47
C HIS A 164 -5.33 14.19 -0.79
N PRO A 165 -6.65 14.01 -0.96
CA PRO A 165 -7.53 13.16 -0.17
C PRO A 165 -7.34 11.65 -0.40
N LEU A 166 -7.73 10.85 0.59
CA LEU A 166 -8.18 9.45 0.44
C LEU A 166 -9.71 9.41 0.39
N TYR A 167 -10.26 8.57 -0.49
CA TYR A 167 -11.70 8.44 -0.69
C TYR A 167 -12.24 7.08 -0.25
N THR A 168 -13.50 7.03 0.17
CA THR A 168 -14.31 5.81 0.21
C THR A 168 -14.88 5.49 -1.18
N PRO A 169 -15.38 4.26 -1.44
CA PRO A 169 -16.10 3.94 -2.69
C PRO A 169 -17.35 4.81 -2.94
N SER A 170 -17.96 5.33 -1.87
CA SER A 170 -19.09 6.27 -1.92
C SER A 170 -18.67 7.73 -2.17
N GLY A 171 -17.37 8.02 -2.25
CA GLY A 171 -16.83 9.35 -2.57
C GLY A 171 -16.57 10.25 -1.35
N LYS A 172 -16.64 9.72 -0.13
CA LYS A 172 -16.37 10.47 1.10
C LYS A 172 -14.86 10.62 1.30
N ILE A 173 -14.40 11.81 1.69
CA ILE A 173 -12.99 12.06 2.00
C ILE A 173 -12.74 11.65 3.46
N VAL A 174 -11.84 10.70 3.69
CA VAL A 174 -11.57 10.11 5.01
C VAL A 174 -10.28 10.61 5.67
N THR A 175 -9.61 11.57 5.03
CA THR A 175 -8.38 12.20 5.52
C THR A 175 -8.52 13.71 5.58
N ASP A 176 -7.72 14.37 6.41
CA ASP A 176 -7.60 15.84 6.44
C ASP A 176 -6.19 16.28 6.06
N ASP A 177 -6.07 17.50 5.57
CA ASP A 177 -4.80 18.16 5.28
C ASP A 177 -4.79 19.55 5.93
N PHE A 178 -3.64 19.94 6.47
CA PHE A 178 -3.49 21.18 7.25
C PHE A 178 -4.61 21.39 8.28
N PRO A 179 -4.88 20.42 9.17
CA PRO A 179 -5.95 20.58 10.14
C PRO A 179 -5.64 21.79 11.04
N PRO A 180 -6.62 22.68 11.33
CA PRO A 180 -6.37 23.93 12.07
C PRO A 180 -5.74 23.74 13.45
N ASP A 181 -5.93 22.57 14.06
CA ASP A 181 -5.35 22.25 15.35
C ASP A 181 -3.89 21.75 15.26
N HIS A 182 -3.45 21.25 14.10
CA HIS A 182 -2.12 20.66 13.87
C HIS A 182 -1.68 20.79 12.40
N PHE A 183 -1.36 22.00 11.92
CA PHE A 183 -1.01 22.24 10.50
C PHE A 183 0.10 21.38 9.90
N HIS A 184 0.96 20.75 10.72
CA HIS A 184 2.02 19.85 10.25
C HIS A 184 1.54 18.41 9.96
N GLN A 185 0.24 18.12 10.12
CA GLN A 185 -0.33 16.79 9.84
C GLN A 185 -0.99 16.79 8.47
N HIS A 186 -0.79 15.69 7.73
CA HIS A 186 -1.30 15.48 6.38
C HIS A 186 -2.05 14.14 6.30
N GLY A 187 -2.81 13.90 5.23
CA GLY A 187 -3.71 12.74 5.12
C GLY A 187 -3.02 11.40 5.36
N VAL A 188 -2.10 10.99 4.49
CA VAL A 188 -1.14 9.90 4.72
C VAL A 188 0.27 10.42 4.47
N PHE A 189 1.14 10.26 5.47
CA PHE A 189 2.52 10.72 5.40
C PHE A 189 3.42 9.83 6.25
N PHE A 190 4.73 9.99 6.06
CA PHE A 190 5.74 9.28 6.84
C PHE A 190 6.76 10.28 7.37
N ALA A 191 6.98 10.29 8.69
CA ALA A 191 7.97 11.16 9.32
C ALA A 191 8.45 10.62 10.67
N TRP A 192 9.74 10.79 10.96
CA TRP A 192 10.31 10.45 12.26
C TRP A 192 10.42 11.69 13.17
N VAL A 193 10.15 11.52 14.46
CA VAL A 193 10.04 12.63 15.41
C VAL A 193 11.34 12.86 16.19
N ASP A 194 11.87 11.78 16.78
CA ASP A 194 13.02 11.85 17.68
C ASP A 194 14.21 11.12 17.05
N THR A 195 15.05 11.87 16.36
CA THR A 195 16.20 11.32 15.63
C THR A 195 17.48 12.10 15.86
N VAL A 196 18.61 11.43 15.64
CA VAL A 196 19.94 12.05 15.63
C VAL A 196 20.64 11.72 14.32
N PHE A 197 21.08 12.74 13.60
CA PHE A 197 21.85 12.63 12.36
C PHE A 197 23.17 13.39 12.50
N GLU A 198 24.30 12.69 12.38
CA GLU A 198 25.64 13.29 12.50
C GLU A 198 25.81 14.16 13.77
N GLY A 199 25.27 13.67 14.89
CA GLY A 199 25.32 14.34 16.20
C GLY A 199 24.29 15.45 16.42
N ARG A 200 23.45 15.78 15.44
CA ARG A 200 22.41 16.82 15.53
C ARG A 200 21.05 16.19 15.77
N GLU A 201 20.24 16.82 16.62
CA GLU A 201 18.85 16.42 16.81
C GLU A 201 18.00 16.90 15.62
N VAL A 202 17.28 15.97 15.01
CA VAL A 202 16.45 16.25 13.83
C VAL A 202 15.05 15.70 14.08
N ASP A 203 14.05 16.53 13.77
CA ASP A 203 12.63 16.21 13.86
C ASP A 203 12.01 16.47 12.48
N PHE A 204 11.66 15.40 11.77
CA PHE A 204 11.07 15.46 10.42
C PHE A 204 9.53 15.59 10.46
N TRP A 205 8.95 15.57 11.66
CA TRP A 205 7.51 15.60 11.90
C TRP A 205 7.02 17.01 12.19
N ASN A 206 7.68 17.71 13.12
CA ASN A 206 7.21 19.00 13.63
C ASN A 206 7.88 20.15 12.86
N GLN A 207 7.35 20.50 11.70
CA GLN A 207 7.92 21.53 10.81
C GLN A 207 8.15 22.89 11.50
N ALA A 208 7.30 23.27 12.46
CA ALA A 208 7.46 24.50 13.24
C ALA A 208 8.80 24.60 14.00
N LYS A 209 9.43 23.46 14.32
CA LYS A 209 10.77 23.44 14.95
C LYS A 209 11.90 23.75 13.97
N LYS A 210 11.64 23.70 12.66
CA LYS A 210 12.60 23.97 11.58
C LYS A 210 13.86 23.10 11.63
N LEU A 211 13.78 21.92 12.24
CA LEU A 211 14.92 21.00 12.38
C LEU A 211 15.04 20.06 11.17
N GLY A 212 13.93 19.52 10.70
CA GLY A 212 13.91 18.65 9.53
C GLY A 212 12.63 18.79 8.72
N ASP A 213 12.58 18.07 7.61
CA ASP A 213 11.42 18.01 6.71
C ASP A 213 11.45 16.73 5.86
N VAL A 214 10.35 16.46 5.17
CA VAL A 214 10.27 15.41 4.15
C VAL A 214 9.65 15.98 2.90
N GLU A 215 10.23 15.67 1.75
CA GLU A 215 9.75 16.16 0.46
C GLU A 215 9.80 15.08 -0.61
N HIS A 216 8.87 15.19 -1.56
CA HIS A 216 8.94 14.48 -2.84
C HIS A 216 10.19 14.88 -3.63
N THR A 217 10.76 13.92 -4.37
CA THR A 217 11.92 14.16 -5.24
C THR A 217 11.72 13.70 -6.68
N ALA A 218 11.01 12.59 -6.93
CA ALA A 218 10.75 12.11 -8.28
C ALA A 218 9.60 11.11 -8.34
N VAL A 219 8.89 11.10 -9.46
CA VAL A 219 8.11 9.93 -9.90
C VAL A 219 9.05 8.98 -10.61
N ARG A 220 9.07 7.72 -10.16
CA ARG A 220 9.91 6.68 -10.75
C ARG A 220 9.18 5.88 -11.80
N HIS A 221 7.94 5.51 -11.50
CA HIS A 221 7.17 4.61 -12.34
C HIS A 221 5.67 4.74 -12.06
N THR A 222 4.84 4.50 -13.08
CA THR A 222 3.38 4.41 -12.94
C THR A 222 2.82 3.30 -13.83
N VAL A 223 1.83 2.58 -13.33
CA VAL A 223 1.10 1.52 -14.04
C VAL A 223 -0.38 1.82 -13.98
N SER A 224 -1.06 1.59 -15.10
CA SER A 224 -2.52 1.51 -15.18
C SER A 224 -2.89 0.16 -15.79
N GLY A 225 -3.98 -0.45 -15.36
CA GLY A 225 -4.34 -1.77 -15.88
C GLY A 225 -5.69 -2.34 -15.41
N PRO A 226 -6.05 -3.53 -15.92
CA PRO A 226 -7.33 -4.18 -15.64
C PRO A 226 -7.47 -4.78 -14.22
N VAL A 227 -6.37 -4.97 -13.50
CA VAL A 227 -6.26 -5.59 -12.17
C VAL A 227 -5.77 -4.60 -11.12
N PHE A 228 -4.78 -3.79 -11.45
CA PHE A 228 -4.24 -2.78 -10.53
C PHE A 228 -3.67 -1.57 -11.28
N ALA A 229 -3.64 -0.44 -10.57
CA ALA A 229 -2.78 0.70 -10.86
C ALA A 229 -1.72 0.82 -9.76
N GLU A 230 -0.57 1.39 -10.10
CA GLU A 230 0.55 1.57 -9.18
C GLU A 230 1.28 2.88 -9.49
N PHE A 231 1.82 3.53 -8.47
CA PHE A 231 2.90 4.49 -8.67
C PHE A 231 4.04 4.22 -7.68
N GLU A 232 5.26 4.44 -8.16
CA GLU A 232 6.48 4.47 -7.37
C GLU A 232 7.04 5.90 -7.37
N VAL A 233 7.31 6.44 -6.18
CA VAL A 233 7.84 7.79 -5.98
C VAL A 233 9.02 7.76 -5.01
N SER A 234 9.97 8.68 -5.21
CA SER A 234 11.06 8.95 -4.28
C SER A 234 10.76 10.16 -3.41
N LEU A 235 11.09 10.04 -2.13
CA LEU A 235 11.08 11.11 -1.15
C LEU A 235 12.44 11.16 -0.46
N ARG A 236 12.70 12.25 0.26
CA ARG A 236 13.87 12.36 1.13
C ARG A 236 13.54 13.03 2.45
N HIS A 237 14.18 12.59 3.52
CA HIS A 237 14.12 13.21 4.85
C HIS A 237 15.35 14.11 4.99
N ILE A 238 15.14 15.39 5.27
CA ILE A 238 16.18 16.43 5.22
C ILE A 238 16.44 16.98 6.61
N ASP A 239 17.70 16.97 7.03
CA ASP A 239 18.22 17.73 8.16
C ASP A 239 18.47 19.18 7.71
N LYS A 240 17.71 20.13 8.27
CA LYS A 240 17.83 21.57 7.98
C LYS A 240 18.88 22.27 8.86
N THR A 241 19.47 21.56 9.82
CA THR A 241 20.38 22.13 10.85
C THR A 241 21.86 21.98 10.50
N ALA A 242 22.19 21.27 9.42
CA ALA A 242 23.57 21.06 9.02
C ALA A 242 24.27 22.41 8.67
N PRO A 243 25.52 22.65 9.14
CA PRO A 243 26.21 23.93 8.95
C PRO A 243 26.43 24.33 7.49
N GLY A 244 26.52 23.36 6.58
CA GLY A 244 26.68 23.56 5.13
C GLY A 244 25.36 23.75 4.37
N GLY A 245 24.23 23.89 5.08
CA GLY A 245 22.89 23.91 4.50
C GLY A 245 22.18 22.55 4.55
N PRO A 246 20.91 22.49 4.13
CA PRO A 246 20.08 21.30 4.27
C PRO A 246 20.71 20.04 3.66
N LYS A 247 20.68 18.93 4.41
CA LYS A 247 21.33 17.67 4.05
C LYS A 247 20.36 16.50 4.15
N ALA A 248 20.29 15.66 3.12
CA ALA A 248 19.46 14.46 3.16
C ALA A 248 20.02 13.45 4.18
N ALA A 249 19.16 12.97 5.07
CA ALA A 249 19.44 11.92 6.04
C ALA A 249 18.94 10.55 5.54
N LEU A 250 17.74 10.50 4.97
CA LEU A 250 17.16 9.29 4.37
C LEU A 250 16.70 9.56 2.93
N GLN A 251 16.86 8.55 2.08
CA GLN A 251 16.08 8.39 0.86
C GLN A 251 14.97 7.39 1.14
N GLU A 252 13.76 7.71 0.70
CA GLU A 252 12.58 6.89 0.86
C GLU A 252 11.95 6.62 -0.51
N THR A 253 11.49 5.39 -0.73
CA THR A 253 10.71 5.04 -1.92
C THR A 253 9.37 4.51 -1.46
N TRP A 254 8.28 5.11 -1.97
CA TRP A 254 6.94 4.59 -1.78
C TRP A 254 6.52 3.84 -3.04
N THR A 255 6.01 2.62 -2.87
CA THR A 255 5.21 1.91 -3.89
C THR A 255 3.78 1.84 -3.40
N VAL A 256 2.87 2.48 -4.11
CA VAL A 256 1.44 2.53 -3.76
C VAL A 256 0.64 1.86 -4.86
N ARG A 257 -0.04 0.77 -4.53
CA ARG A 257 -0.78 -0.07 -5.49
C ARG A 257 -2.24 -0.18 -5.10
N ILE A 258 -3.13 0.06 -6.06
CA ILE A 258 -4.58 0.03 -5.89
C ILE A 258 -5.14 -1.08 -6.77
N TYR A 259 -5.94 -1.97 -6.21
CA TYR A 259 -6.52 -3.11 -6.92
C TYR A 259 -7.96 -2.87 -7.40
N ASP A 260 -8.38 -3.53 -8.48
CA ASP A 260 -9.78 -3.55 -8.95
C ASP A 260 -10.66 -4.50 -8.13
N THR A 261 -10.59 -4.43 -6.80
CA THR A 261 -11.43 -5.23 -5.91
C THR A 261 -12.83 -4.60 -5.76
N GLY A 262 -13.89 -5.40 -5.75
CA GLY A 262 -15.19 -5.01 -5.20
C GLY A 262 -15.11 -4.53 -3.74
N GLY A 263 -16.18 -3.93 -3.21
CA GLY A 263 -16.19 -3.48 -1.81
C GLY A 263 -15.27 -2.25 -1.55
N PRO A 264 -14.62 -2.19 -0.37
CA PRO A 264 -13.68 -1.12 -0.03
C PRO A 264 -12.52 -1.02 -1.03
N PHE A 265 -11.96 0.18 -1.20
CA PHE A 265 -10.71 0.31 -1.94
C PHE A 265 -9.58 -0.37 -1.18
N LEU A 266 -8.88 -1.30 -1.85
CA LEU A 266 -7.71 -1.96 -1.32
C LEU A 266 -6.44 -1.28 -1.84
N VAL A 267 -5.64 -0.77 -0.92
CA VAL A 267 -4.39 -0.06 -1.21
C VAL A 267 -3.24 -0.75 -0.50
N ASP A 268 -2.29 -1.30 -1.26
CA ASP A 268 -0.99 -1.68 -0.73
C ASP A 268 -0.09 -0.45 -0.68
N PHE A 269 0.54 -0.22 0.46
CA PHE A 269 1.51 0.85 0.67
C PHE A 269 2.81 0.25 1.19
N ASP A 270 3.87 0.28 0.38
CA ASP A 270 5.23 -0.12 0.78
C ASP A 270 6.11 1.13 0.88
N SER A 271 6.74 1.35 2.03
CA SER A 271 7.78 2.36 2.20
C SER A 271 9.11 1.68 2.48
N ARG A 272 10.12 1.99 1.66
CA ARG A 272 11.50 1.55 1.84
C ARG A 272 12.39 2.74 2.10
N GLN A 273 13.11 2.70 3.22
CA GLN A 273 14.00 3.77 3.65
C GLN A 273 15.44 3.27 3.68
N GLN A 274 16.35 4.09 3.18
CA GLN A 274 17.80 3.88 3.24
C GLN A 274 18.48 5.19 3.63
N THR A 275 19.65 5.11 4.27
CA THR A 275 20.44 6.32 4.54
C THR A 275 20.82 7.00 3.23
N ALA A 276 20.73 8.33 3.18
CA ALA A 276 21.13 9.11 2.02
C ALA A 276 22.65 9.32 1.93
N SER A 277 23.40 8.89 2.95
CA SER A 277 24.85 8.98 3.04
C SER A 277 25.42 7.79 3.83
N SER A 278 26.74 7.78 4.04
CA SER A 278 27.42 6.83 4.93
C SER A 278 27.08 7.04 6.42
N SER A 279 26.52 8.20 6.78
CA SER A 279 26.14 8.51 8.16
C SER A 279 24.80 7.86 8.50
N PRO A 280 24.67 7.17 9.64
CA PRO A 280 23.41 6.60 10.07
C PRO A 280 22.45 7.69 10.56
N LEU A 281 21.16 7.45 10.41
CA LEU A 281 20.12 8.14 11.17
C LEU A 281 19.77 7.28 12.39
N LEU A 282 20.04 7.78 13.59
CA LEU A 282 19.61 7.12 14.82
C LEU A 282 18.16 7.49 15.11
N ILE A 283 17.25 6.52 15.03
CA ILE A 283 15.85 6.68 15.45
C ILE A 283 15.72 6.28 16.91
N ARG A 284 15.47 7.24 17.80
CA ARG A 284 15.34 7.01 19.24
C ARG A 284 13.94 6.50 19.59
N LYS A 285 13.81 5.84 20.75
CA LYS A 285 12.50 5.39 21.24
C LYS A 285 11.63 6.61 21.56
N PHE A 286 10.56 6.78 20.80
CA PHE A 286 9.58 7.84 21.01
C PHE A 286 8.14 7.29 21.05
N ARG A 287 7.19 8.13 21.46
CA ARG A 287 5.77 7.77 21.66
C ARG A 287 4.97 7.61 20.37
N TYR A 288 5.45 8.14 19.24
CA TYR A 288 4.87 8.05 17.90
C TYR A 288 5.92 8.42 16.84
N GLY A 289 5.57 8.25 15.57
CA GLY A 289 6.44 8.50 14.42
C GLY A 289 6.45 7.31 13.48
N GLY A 290 6.81 7.54 12.23
CA GLY A 290 6.73 6.57 11.15
C GLY A 290 5.59 6.89 10.19
N PHE A 291 4.94 5.84 9.67
CA PHE A 291 3.71 5.95 8.88
C PHE A 291 2.58 6.52 9.73
N ALA A 292 1.83 7.45 9.17
CA ALA A 292 0.80 8.20 9.87
C ALA A 292 -0.42 8.45 9.00
N VAL A 293 -1.59 8.48 9.64
CA VAL A 293 -2.84 8.89 8.98
C VAL A 293 -3.51 10.00 9.79
N ARG A 294 -3.77 11.15 9.15
CA ARG A 294 -4.69 12.16 9.66
C ARG A 294 -6.07 11.93 9.06
N GLY A 295 -7.01 11.49 9.90
CA GLY A 295 -8.40 11.27 9.54
C GLY A 295 -9.17 12.57 9.26
N ALA A 296 -10.37 12.41 8.71
CA ALA A 296 -11.23 13.52 8.29
C ALA A 296 -11.48 14.56 9.40
N ARG A 297 -11.61 15.82 9.01
CA ARG A 297 -11.80 16.94 9.95
C ARG A 297 -13.04 16.79 10.82
N GLU A 298 -14.13 16.27 10.24
CA GLU A 298 -15.41 16.05 10.91
C GLU A 298 -15.32 15.09 12.10
N TRP A 299 -14.31 14.22 12.13
CA TRP A 299 -14.11 13.28 13.23
C TRP A 299 -13.56 13.96 14.49
N LEU A 300 -13.09 15.20 14.40
CA LEU A 300 -12.58 15.94 15.54
C LEU A 300 -13.71 16.31 16.51
N GLY A 301 -13.72 15.68 17.69
CA GLY A 301 -14.72 15.94 18.73
C GLY A 301 -16.08 15.28 18.47
N GLN A 302 -16.18 14.45 17.43
CA GLN A 302 -17.38 13.69 17.09
C GLN A 302 -17.50 12.44 17.99
N PRO A 303 -18.65 12.19 18.65
CA PRO A 303 -18.85 11.02 19.50
C PRO A 303 -18.70 9.67 18.78
N GLU A 304 -19.08 9.63 17.50
CA GLU A 304 -19.00 8.44 16.63
C GLU A 304 -17.58 8.18 16.11
N ALA A 305 -16.66 9.12 16.32
CA ALA A 305 -15.29 8.98 15.83
C ALA A 305 -14.40 8.24 16.83
N ASP A 306 -13.97 7.03 16.47
CA ASP A 306 -13.09 6.23 17.31
C ASP A 306 -12.11 5.37 16.49
N PHE A 307 -11.35 4.56 17.21
CA PHE A 307 -10.50 3.51 16.68
C PHE A 307 -11.02 2.16 17.16
N LEU A 308 -10.82 1.13 16.33
CA LEU A 308 -11.01 -0.26 16.74
C LEU A 308 -9.77 -1.05 16.31
N THR A 309 -9.19 -1.81 17.23
CA THR A 309 -8.04 -2.67 16.93
C THR A 309 -8.44 -4.12 16.78
N SER A 310 -7.56 -4.94 16.18
CA SER A 310 -7.72 -6.39 16.09
C SER A 310 -7.87 -7.13 17.42
N GLU A 311 -7.55 -6.48 18.53
CA GLU A 311 -7.69 -7.02 19.89
C GLU A 311 -8.99 -6.54 20.57
N GLY A 312 -9.87 -5.84 19.87
CA GLY A 312 -11.11 -5.28 20.42
C GLY A 312 -10.92 -4.00 21.25
N LYS A 313 -9.73 -3.39 21.20
CA LYS A 313 -9.39 -2.17 21.94
C LYS A 313 -9.77 -0.90 21.17
N THR A 314 -10.07 0.16 21.90
CA THR A 314 -10.46 1.48 21.36
C THR A 314 -9.40 2.54 21.63
N ARG A 315 -9.68 3.83 21.37
CA ARG A 315 -8.75 4.90 21.80
C ARG A 315 -8.45 4.91 23.28
N ALA A 316 -9.35 4.38 24.11
CA ALA A 316 -9.25 4.42 25.56
C ALA A 316 -8.12 3.52 26.09
N ASP A 317 -7.88 2.39 25.44
CA ASP A 317 -7.00 1.32 25.94
C ASP A 317 -6.10 0.68 24.88
N GLY A 318 -6.24 1.07 23.60
CA GLY A 318 -5.48 0.52 22.47
C GLY A 318 -4.18 1.27 22.15
N ASN A 319 -3.91 2.42 22.78
CA ASN A 319 -2.67 3.15 22.50
C ASN A 319 -1.42 2.34 22.93
N HIS A 320 -0.42 2.26 22.07
CA HIS A 320 0.84 1.51 22.23
C HIS A 320 0.71 -0.03 22.27
N THR A 321 -0.47 -0.57 21.98
CA THR A 321 -0.65 -2.01 21.74
C THR A 321 -0.11 -2.37 20.34
N ARG A 322 -0.12 -3.66 19.99
CA ARG A 322 0.48 -4.20 18.76
C ARG A 322 -0.54 -5.00 17.95
N PRO A 323 -1.62 -4.37 17.48
CA PRO A 323 -2.64 -5.06 16.71
C PRO A 323 -2.15 -5.35 15.28
N VAL A 324 -2.75 -6.35 14.64
CA VAL A 324 -2.48 -6.68 13.23
C VAL A 324 -3.29 -5.80 12.27
N TRP A 325 -4.37 -5.18 12.75
CA TRP A 325 -5.13 -4.15 12.04
C TRP A 325 -5.70 -3.11 13.01
N VAL A 326 -5.86 -1.89 12.52
CA VAL A 326 -6.57 -0.80 13.21
C VAL A 326 -7.53 -0.14 12.23
N GLU A 327 -8.79 -0.01 12.62
CA GLU A 327 -9.76 0.85 11.97
C GLU A 327 -9.74 2.22 12.65
N MET A 328 -9.79 3.29 11.85
CA MET A 328 -10.15 4.63 12.28
C MET A 328 -11.43 5.02 11.54
N HIS A 329 -12.48 5.41 12.25
CA HIS A 329 -13.80 5.66 11.68
C HIS A 329 -14.47 6.88 12.32
N GLY A 330 -15.54 7.34 11.67
CA GLY A 330 -16.46 8.37 12.14
C GLY A 330 -17.54 8.63 11.08
N LEU A 331 -18.26 9.74 11.18
CA LEU A 331 -19.19 10.19 10.14
C LEU A 331 -18.56 11.25 9.25
N VAL A 332 -18.85 11.19 7.95
CA VAL A 332 -18.54 12.23 6.95
C VAL A 332 -19.83 12.57 6.20
N ASP A 333 -20.27 13.82 6.29
CA ASP A 333 -21.62 14.27 5.93
C ASP A 333 -22.72 13.37 6.53
N GLY A 334 -22.59 13.01 7.81
CA GLY A 334 -23.56 12.18 8.54
C GLY A 334 -23.60 10.70 8.13
N SER A 335 -22.70 10.24 7.25
CA SER A 335 -22.61 8.82 6.85
C SER A 335 -21.36 8.16 7.42
N PRO A 336 -21.42 6.91 7.92
CA PRO A 336 -20.23 6.18 8.36
C PRO A 336 -19.17 6.07 7.27
N ALA A 337 -17.93 6.41 7.63
CA ALA A 337 -16.76 6.29 6.77
C ALA A 337 -15.53 5.97 7.62
N GLY A 338 -14.54 5.30 7.04
CA GLY A 338 -13.38 4.87 7.79
C GLY A 338 -12.23 4.38 6.90
N ILE A 339 -11.10 4.14 7.56
CA ILE A 339 -9.88 3.57 6.98
C ILE A 339 -9.47 2.42 7.89
N VAL A 340 -9.12 1.28 7.30
CA VAL A 340 -8.48 0.17 8.02
C VAL A 340 -7.03 0.07 7.58
N VAL A 341 -6.10 0.16 8.54
CA VAL A 341 -4.67 -0.02 8.34
C VAL A 341 -4.28 -1.42 8.81
N LEU A 342 -3.71 -2.22 7.91
CA LEU A 342 -3.27 -3.58 8.19
C LEU A 342 -1.73 -3.62 8.25
N SER A 343 -1.16 -4.13 9.35
CA SER A 343 0.29 -4.25 9.47
C SER A 343 0.77 -5.48 8.68
N ALA A 344 1.64 -5.25 7.69
CA ALA A 344 2.22 -6.35 6.92
C ALA A 344 3.13 -7.23 7.82
N PRO A 345 3.01 -8.57 7.77
CA PRO A 345 3.85 -9.49 8.56
C PRO A 345 5.36 -9.37 8.29
N SER A 346 5.74 -8.83 7.13
CA SER A 346 7.13 -8.55 6.74
C SER A 346 7.72 -7.30 7.38
N ASN A 347 6.91 -6.48 8.08
CA ASN A 347 7.41 -5.27 8.72
C ASN A 347 8.43 -5.60 9.80
N PHE A 348 9.48 -4.79 9.89
CA PHE A 348 10.42 -4.87 10.99
C PHE A 348 9.69 -4.70 12.33
N ARG A 349 9.82 -5.68 13.22
CA ARG A 349 9.13 -5.78 14.52
C ARG A 349 7.60 -5.89 14.42
N HIS A 350 7.08 -6.57 13.40
CA HIS A 350 5.66 -6.88 13.28
C HIS A 350 5.13 -7.72 14.48
N PRO A 351 3.90 -7.47 14.97
CA PRO A 351 3.11 -6.26 14.72
C PRO A 351 3.74 -5.04 15.41
N GLN A 352 3.74 -3.91 14.70
CA GLN A 352 4.34 -2.67 15.20
C GLN A 352 3.42 -1.99 16.22
N PRO A 353 3.96 -1.26 17.22
CA PRO A 353 3.12 -0.56 18.18
C PRO A 353 2.37 0.59 17.50
N VAL A 354 1.11 0.82 17.88
CA VAL A 354 0.26 1.85 17.27
C VAL A 354 0.12 3.08 18.17
N ARG A 355 -0.11 4.25 17.56
CA ARG A 355 -0.53 5.46 18.27
C ARG A 355 -2.03 5.64 18.04
N LEU A 356 -2.83 5.55 19.10
CA LEU A 356 -4.23 5.94 19.05
C LEU A 356 -4.37 7.26 19.81
N HIS A 357 -4.57 8.37 19.10
CA HIS A 357 -4.62 9.67 19.76
C HIS A 357 -5.91 9.81 20.59
N PRO A 358 -5.84 10.27 21.86
CA PRO A 358 -7.00 10.26 22.77
C PRO A 358 -8.15 11.19 22.34
N SER A 359 -7.86 12.23 21.56
CA SER A 359 -8.85 13.25 21.19
C SER A 359 -8.83 13.69 19.74
N LYS A 360 -7.91 13.16 18.91
CA LYS A 360 -7.69 13.63 17.53
C LYS A 360 -7.81 12.44 16.58
N PRO A 361 -8.30 12.63 15.34
CA PRO A 361 -8.35 11.58 14.34
C PRO A 361 -6.95 11.36 13.76
N TYR A 362 -6.02 10.85 14.56
CA TYR A 362 -4.62 10.65 14.22
C TYR A 362 -4.15 9.26 14.65
N PHE A 363 -3.66 8.49 13.67
CA PHE A 363 -3.06 7.16 13.79
C PHE A 363 -1.55 7.23 13.57
#